data_AF-A0A3G2SC94-F1
#
_entry.id   AF-A0A3G2SC94-F1
#
_cell.length_a   1.000
_cell.length_b   1.000
_cell.length_c   1.000
_cell.angle_alpha   90.00
_cell.angle_beta   90.00
_cell.angle_gamma   90.00
#
_symmetry.space_group_name_H-M   'P 1'
#
loop_
_entity.id
_entity.type
_entity.pdbx_description
1 polymer ?
#
loop_
_entity_poly.entity_id
_entity_poly.type
_entity_poly.pdbx_seq_one_letter_code
_entity_poly.pdbx_strand_id
1 'polypeptide(L)'
;MRSVRVWARGVHDYVRVRSRQGLHARIPLRAGVSFGAAMSRGDRAQQEDAMSIACVMLPCEQLRQNLLQNVSRRAKRDPWYGWTCDEAGGEELAAQVVWFGCFDGHGGPQVSQLLQNKLHHVFEEADPSMVQDTVQYTCSIGGYFGRFQGGALERLVDPTQLRRPCAAPASLEALADAAHASDLEHYVALDADQGAVHTQRHLAPSTAQMSMQERATLAWLMMDREIQQNEAYRGAGSTASVLLLHSLDVPTAPWYASEYLAVTTVQLGDTRLVLCDAETGEAIPLTRLHHPDDPIESDRLSRQGAGVLTDSFGESRFLGTLANTRSFGDTQAKRYGMTAEPEVQTHILQGSRFAFIAGFSDGIGDVMTDQELVDECRYASHPQQAAERIMKYAEDLGAEDNATILCIPLRGWGAIRGEDRTALQRRDRRLNTDIYRNRRNLCL
;
A
#
# COMPACT_ATOMS: atom_id res chain seq x y z
N MET A 1 38.94 -11.84 -16.18
CA MET A 1 37.58 -11.97 -15.61
C MET A 1 37.36 -10.80 -14.67
N ARG A 2 36.52 -9.82 -15.05
CA ARG A 2 36.11 -8.75 -14.11
C ARG A 2 35.21 -9.41 -13.07
N SER A 3 35.58 -9.29 -11.79
CA SER A 3 34.71 -9.63 -10.66
C SER A 3 33.37 -8.92 -10.87
N VAL A 4 32.31 -9.70 -11.11
CA VAL A 4 30.95 -9.20 -11.00
C VAL A 4 30.76 -8.90 -9.53
N ARG A 5 30.77 -7.62 -9.15
CA ARG A 5 30.30 -7.23 -7.83
C ARG A 5 28.82 -7.59 -7.79
N VAL A 6 28.48 -8.64 -7.05
CA VAL A 6 27.09 -8.91 -6.68
C VAL A 6 26.70 -7.75 -5.76
N TRP A 7 25.82 -6.89 -6.24
CA TRP A 7 25.32 -5.78 -5.44
C TRP A 7 24.40 -6.34 -4.36
N ALA A 8 24.66 -5.99 -3.11
CA ALA A 8 23.76 -6.34 -2.02
C ALA A 8 22.46 -5.54 -2.20
N ARG A 9 21.33 -6.25 -2.29
CA ARG A 9 20.00 -5.65 -2.16
C ARG A 9 19.93 -4.93 -0.82
N GLY A 10 19.34 -3.75 -0.82
CA GLY A 10 19.06 -3.00 0.39
C GLY A 10 18.15 -1.81 0.09
N VAL A 11 17.31 -1.50 1.06
CA VAL A 11 16.51 -0.28 1.07
C VAL A 11 17.44 0.94 1.09
N HIS A 12 17.09 1.94 0.29
CA HIS A 12 17.82 3.20 0.21
C HIS A 12 16.89 4.40 0.44
N ASP A 13 17.44 5.47 0.99
CA ASP A 13 16.80 6.78 1.14
C ASP A 13 17.09 7.73 -0.04
N TYR A 14 17.62 7.17 -1.14
CA TYR A 14 17.93 7.88 -2.38
C TYR A 14 17.63 7.00 -3.59
N VAL A 15 17.41 7.66 -4.74
CA VAL A 15 17.37 7.00 -6.06
C VAL A 15 18.65 7.33 -6.81
N ARG A 16 19.30 6.30 -7.36
CA ARG A 16 20.44 6.43 -8.25
C ARG A 16 19.96 6.79 -9.65
N VAL A 17 20.58 7.81 -10.22
CA VAL A 17 20.34 8.22 -11.60
C VAL A 17 21.66 8.39 -12.33
N ARG A 18 21.61 8.26 -13.65
CA ARG A 18 22.73 8.58 -14.51
C ARG A 18 22.50 9.93 -15.15
N SER A 19 23.45 10.83 -14.98
CA SER A 19 23.42 12.14 -15.64
C SER A 19 23.57 11.98 -17.15
N ARG A 20 23.19 13.01 -17.91
CA ARG A 20 23.41 13.08 -19.37
C ARG A 20 24.89 12.96 -19.76
N GLN A 21 25.81 13.27 -18.84
CA GLN A 21 27.26 13.12 -19.03
C GLN A 21 27.78 11.73 -18.60
N GLY A 22 26.88 10.81 -18.23
CA GLY A 22 27.21 9.45 -17.81
C GLY A 22 27.64 9.31 -16.34
N LEU A 23 27.64 10.41 -15.57
CA LEU A 23 28.02 10.41 -14.15
C LEU A 23 26.88 9.86 -13.28
N HIS A 24 27.22 9.05 -12.28
CA HIS A 24 26.24 8.57 -11.30
C HIS A 24 25.93 9.69 -10.30
N ALA A 25 24.65 9.93 -10.04
CA ALA A 25 24.16 10.84 -9.01
C ALA A 25 23.13 10.12 -8.13
N ARG A 26 22.97 10.60 -6.90
CA ARG A 26 21.97 10.13 -5.94
C ARG A 26 21.00 11.27 -5.67
N ILE A 27 19.72 11.03 -5.92
CA ILE A 27 18.66 11.97 -5.58
C ILE A 27 18.13 11.58 -4.20
N PRO A 28 18.31 12.40 -3.16
CA PRO A 28 17.79 12.11 -1.84
C PRO A 28 16.26 12.16 -1.84
N LEU A 29 15.62 11.12 -1.29
CA LEU A 29 14.17 11.06 -1.17
C LEU A 29 13.70 11.88 0.05
N ARG A 30 14.41 11.79 1.19
CA ARG A 30 13.99 12.48 2.42
C ARG A 30 14.13 14.00 2.40
N ALA A 31 14.81 14.56 1.40
CA ALA A 31 14.99 16.00 1.29
C ALA A 31 13.73 16.75 0.78
N GLY A 32 12.66 16.04 0.41
CA GLY A 32 11.39 16.66 -0.03
C GLY A 32 11.48 17.45 -1.34
N VAL A 33 12.53 17.22 -2.14
CA VAL A 33 12.77 17.95 -3.40
C VAL A 33 12.01 17.33 -4.57
N SER A 34 11.67 16.04 -4.50
CA SER A 34 11.14 15.27 -5.64
C SER A 34 9.65 14.90 -5.50
N PHE A 35 9.03 15.22 -4.38
CA PHE A 35 7.59 15.06 -4.12
C PHE A 35 7.16 16.08 -3.07
N GLY A 36 5.86 16.24 -2.86
CA GLY A 36 5.30 17.07 -1.81
C GLY A 36 4.65 16.22 -0.74
N ALA A 37 4.74 16.64 0.51
CA ALA A 37 4.01 16.01 1.59
C ALA A 37 3.58 17.01 2.66
N ALA A 38 2.41 16.77 3.25
CA ALA A 38 1.92 17.51 4.39
C ALA A 38 1.15 16.57 5.31
N MET A 39 1.24 16.84 6.61
CA MET A 39 0.47 16.14 7.64
C MET A 39 -0.10 17.18 8.61
N SER A 40 -1.34 17.02 9.00
CA SER A 40 -1.99 17.81 10.05
C SER A 40 -2.61 16.87 11.06
N ARG A 41 -2.52 17.25 12.33
CA ARG A 41 -3.16 16.51 13.42
C ARG A 41 -4.68 16.73 13.44
N GLY A 42 -5.15 17.81 12.80
CA GLY A 42 -6.51 18.29 13.00
C GLY A 42 -6.77 18.60 14.47
N ASP A 43 -7.96 18.23 14.94
CA ASP A 43 -8.42 18.45 16.31
C ASP A 43 -8.12 17.26 17.24
N ARG A 44 -7.55 16.17 16.70
CA ARG A 44 -7.16 14.98 17.46
C ARG A 44 -6.10 15.29 18.51
N ALA A 45 -6.06 14.48 19.56
CA ALA A 45 -5.06 14.62 20.62
C ALA A 45 -3.63 14.30 20.13
N GLN A 46 -3.49 13.30 19.26
CA GLN A 46 -2.21 12.84 18.71
C GLN A 46 -2.29 12.73 17.18
N GLN A 47 -1.11 12.73 16.55
CA GLN A 47 -0.96 12.38 15.14
C GLN A 47 -0.67 10.88 15.09
N GLU A 48 -1.65 10.11 14.64
CA GLU A 48 -1.62 8.67 14.49
C GLU A 48 -1.28 8.27 13.05
N ASP A 49 -1.36 9.17 12.07
CA ASP A 49 -0.88 8.92 10.71
C ASP A 49 0.66 8.86 10.64
N ALA A 50 1.14 8.12 9.65
CA ALA A 50 2.54 8.11 9.24
C ALA A 50 2.68 7.97 7.71
N MET A 51 3.83 8.38 7.19
CA MET A 51 4.16 8.19 5.76
C MET A 51 5.60 7.70 5.59
N SER A 52 5.86 6.89 4.57
CA SER A 52 7.21 6.41 4.25
C SER A 52 7.59 6.71 2.81
N ILE A 53 8.86 7.07 2.61
CA ILE A 53 9.46 7.15 1.28
C ILE A 53 10.79 6.42 1.31
N ALA A 54 10.95 5.49 0.37
CA ALA A 54 12.16 4.69 0.23
C ALA A 54 12.38 4.30 -1.24
N CYS A 55 13.55 3.76 -1.53
CA CYS A 55 13.85 3.07 -2.78
C CYS A 55 14.20 1.63 -2.43
N VAL A 56 13.38 0.69 -2.89
CA VAL A 56 13.62 -0.74 -2.70
C VAL A 56 14.26 -1.36 -3.94
N MET A 57 15.04 -2.42 -3.76
CA MET A 57 15.73 -3.12 -4.84
C MET A 57 15.09 -4.49 -5.09
N LEU A 58 14.35 -4.63 -6.19
CA LEU A 58 13.64 -5.88 -6.51
C LEU A 58 14.34 -6.70 -7.59
N PRO A 59 14.27 -8.04 -7.55
CA PRO A 59 14.83 -8.89 -8.60
C PRO A 59 14.31 -8.51 -9.99
N CYS A 60 15.22 -8.30 -10.94
CA CYS A 60 14.90 -7.90 -12.31
C CYS A 60 13.89 -8.82 -13.00
N GLU A 61 13.99 -10.12 -12.76
CA GLU A 61 13.06 -11.10 -13.34
C GLU A 61 11.66 -11.00 -12.71
N GLN A 62 11.56 -10.69 -11.41
CA GLN A 62 10.28 -10.42 -10.76
C GLN A 62 9.63 -9.15 -11.32
N LEU A 63 10.41 -8.09 -11.53
CA LEU A 63 9.94 -6.86 -12.19
C LEU A 63 9.42 -7.16 -13.60
N ARG A 64 10.19 -7.91 -14.38
CA ARG A 64 9.79 -8.34 -15.73
C ARG A 64 8.50 -9.16 -15.73
N GLN A 65 8.37 -10.12 -14.81
CA GLN A 65 7.16 -10.94 -14.67
C GLN A 65 5.94 -10.08 -14.31
N ASN A 66 6.11 -9.11 -13.40
CA ASN A 66 5.05 -8.17 -13.06
C ASN A 66 4.54 -7.41 -14.29
N LEU A 67 5.44 -6.99 -15.19
CA LEU A 67 5.03 -6.36 -16.45
C LEU A 67 4.26 -7.33 -17.34
N LEU A 68 4.79 -8.54 -17.57
CA LEU A 68 4.18 -9.49 -18.50
C LEU A 68 2.81 -10.00 -18.04
N GLN A 69 2.55 -10.03 -16.73
CA GLN A 69 1.26 -10.43 -16.16
C GLN A 69 0.18 -9.35 -16.29
N ASN A 70 0.55 -8.07 -16.34
CA ASN A 70 -0.37 -6.94 -16.25
C ASN A 70 -0.60 -6.22 -17.59
N VAL A 71 -0.31 -6.89 -18.72
CA VAL A 71 -0.34 -6.25 -20.04
C VAL A 71 -1.32 -6.90 -21.00
N SER A 72 -1.98 -6.06 -21.79
CA SER A 72 -2.88 -6.55 -22.84
C SER A 72 -2.10 -7.24 -23.96
N ARG A 73 -2.76 -8.14 -24.72
CA ARG A 73 -2.15 -8.77 -25.91
C ARG A 73 -1.63 -7.78 -26.95
N ARG A 74 -2.14 -6.54 -26.96
CA ARG A 74 -1.72 -5.46 -27.88
C ARG A 74 -0.40 -4.82 -27.47
N ALA A 75 0.02 -4.99 -26.21
CA ALA A 75 1.22 -4.38 -25.67
C ALA A 75 2.54 -4.90 -26.28
N LYS A 76 2.50 -5.98 -27.07
CA LYS A 76 3.67 -6.52 -27.78
C LYS A 76 4.38 -5.50 -28.69
N ARG A 77 3.70 -4.41 -29.04
CA ARG A 77 4.23 -3.34 -29.89
C ARG A 77 4.78 -2.16 -29.08
N ASP A 78 4.57 -2.14 -27.77
CA ASP A 78 5.02 -1.04 -26.93
C ASP A 78 6.53 -1.11 -26.68
N PRO A 79 7.23 0.04 -26.61
CA PRO A 79 8.69 0.07 -26.50
C PRO A 79 9.26 -0.69 -25.28
N TRP A 80 8.49 -0.77 -24.20
CA TRP A 80 8.87 -1.40 -22.94
C TRP A 80 8.55 -2.90 -22.87
N TYR A 81 7.85 -3.49 -23.85
CA TYR A 81 7.44 -4.90 -23.77
C TYR A 81 8.62 -5.89 -23.68
N GLY A 82 9.76 -5.50 -24.26
CA GLY A 82 11.00 -6.26 -24.21
C GLY A 82 11.90 -5.96 -23.00
N TRP A 83 11.46 -5.09 -22.07
CA TRP A 83 12.30 -4.50 -21.04
C TRP A 83 13.14 -5.53 -20.26
N THR A 84 14.41 -5.18 -20.06
CA THR A 84 15.38 -5.92 -19.25
C THR A 84 16.25 -4.96 -18.45
N CYS A 85 16.74 -5.39 -17.29
CA CYS A 85 17.68 -4.59 -16.50
C CYS A 85 18.97 -4.28 -17.25
N ASP A 86 19.48 -5.20 -18.07
CA ASP A 86 20.74 -5.01 -18.81
C ASP A 86 20.64 -3.83 -19.77
N GLU A 87 19.55 -3.75 -20.54
CA GLU A 87 19.30 -2.64 -21.48
C GLU A 87 19.00 -1.33 -20.73
N ALA A 88 18.27 -1.42 -19.62
CA ALA A 88 17.87 -0.27 -18.82
C ALA A 88 19.02 0.37 -18.00
N GLY A 89 20.25 -0.15 -18.10
CA GLY A 89 21.44 0.45 -17.47
C GLY A 89 22.05 -0.38 -16.34
N GLY A 90 21.69 -1.66 -16.26
CA GLY A 90 22.15 -2.62 -15.26
C GLY A 90 21.26 -2.66 -14.02
N GLU A 91 21.40 -3.74 -13.24
CA GLU A 91 20.63 -4.00 -12.02
C GLU A 91 20.69 -2.84 -11.02
N GLU A 92 21.83 -2.17 -10.87
CA GLU A 92 22.00 -1.03 -9.95
C GLU A 92 21.00 0.12 -10.20
N LEU A 93 20.63 0.35 -11.46
CA LEU A 93 19.72 1.42 -11.86
C LEU A 93 18.30 0.90 -12.07
N ALA A 94 18.18 -0.23 -12.77
CA ALA A 94 16.92 -0.73 -13.30
C ALA A 94 16.08 -1.54 -12.29
N ALA A 95 16.71 -2.08 -11.24
CA ALA A 95 16.00 -2.79 -10.16
C ALA A 95 15.39 -1.86 -9.09
N GLN A 96 15.62 -0.54 -9.21
CA GLN A 96 15.12 0.45 -8.27
C GLN A 96 13.61 0.65 -8.43
N VAL A 97 12.87 0.42 -7.35
CA VAL A 97 11.44 0.74 -7.25
C VAL A 97 11.25 1.76 -6.14
N VAL A 98 10.65 2.89 -6.48
CA VAL A 98 10.39 3.95 -5.52
C VAL A 98 9.12 3.62 -4.76
N TRP A 99 9.23 3.63 -3.44
CA TRP A 99 8.18 3.32 -2.48
C TRP A 99 7.62 4.61 -1.89
N PHE A 100 6.30 4.77 -1.93
CA PHE A 100 5.57 5.77 -1.16
C PHE A 100 4.48 5.06 -0.36
N GLY A 101 4.52 5.16 0.97
CA GLY A 101 3.50 4.60 1.86
C GLY A 101 2.75 5.69 2.61
N CYS A 102 1.43 5.58 2.67
CA CYS A 102 0.53 6.36 3.51
C CYS A 102 -0.15 5.40 4.47
N PHE A 103 0.00 5.64 5.77
CA PHE A 103 -0.51 4.81 6.84
C PHE A 103 -1.35 5.68 7.75
N ASP A 104 -2.66 5.48 7.75
CA ASP A 104 -3.54 6.11 8.73
C ASP A 104 -3.68 5.15 9.91
N GLY A 105 -3.38 5.65 11.11
CA GLY A 105 -3.27 4.85 12.33
C GLY A 105 -4.44 5.12 13.25
N HIS A 106 -4.88 4.10 13.97
CA HIS A 106 -5.95 4.23 14.95
C HIS A 106 -5.66 3.44 16.22
N GLY A 107 -6.15 3.95 17.35
CA GLY A 107 -5.88 3.35 18.66
C GLY A 107 -4.45 3.61 19.16
N GLY A 108 -3.76 4.58 18.54
CA GLY A 108 -2.40 5.00 18.85
C GLY A 108 -1.46 4.95 17.64
N PRO A 109 -0.37 5.74 17.65
CA PRO A 109 0.52 5.91 16.49
C PRO A 109 1.50 4.75 16.30
N GLN A 110 1.52 3.75 17.18
CA GLN A 110 2.62 2.78 17.25
C GLN A 110 2.65 1.86 16.02
N VAL A 111 1.48 1.47 15.50
CA VAL A 111 1.38 0.59 14.33
C VAL A 111 1.79 1.32 13.07
N SER A 112 1.22 2.49 12.79
CA SER A 112 1.57 3.31 11.60
C SER A 112 3.06 3.70 11.60
N GLN A 113 3.64 4.04 12.75
CA GLN A 113 5.08 4.31 12.90
C GLN A 113 5.94 3.07 12.65
N LEU A 114 5.49 1.89 13.09
CA LEU A 114 6.18 0.63 12.78
C LEU A 114 6.18 0.36 11.27
N LEU A 115 5.03 0.54 10.62
CA LEU A 115 4.89 0.39 9.16
C LEU A 115 5.81 1.38 8.41
N GLN A 116 5.83 2.65 8.84
CA GLN A 116 6.71 3.68 8.31
C GLN A 116 8.18 3.25 8.31
N ASN A 117 8.63 2.64 9.40
CA ASN A 117 10.03 2.30 9.61
C ASN A 117 10.44 0.95 9.02
N LYS A 118 9.51 -0.01 8.89
CA LYS A 118 9.86 -1.42 8.67
C LYS A 118 9.21 -2.07 7.46
N LEU A 119 8.01 -1.67 7.04
CA LEU A 119 7.24 -2.43 6.04
C LEU A 119 7.98 -2.55 4.69
N HIS A 120 8.66 -1.49 4.25
CA HIS A 120 9.43 -1.48 3.02
C HIS A 120 10.67 -2.39 3.08
N HIS A 121 11.27 -2.59 4.26
CA HIS A 121 12.33 -3.59 4.47
C HIS A 121 11.79 -5.01 4.37
N VAL A 122 10.68 -5.29 5.07
CA VAL A 122 10.02 -6.61 5.02
C VAL A 122 9.61 -6.95 3.58
N PHE A 123 9.11 -5.96 2.84
CA PHE A 123 8.75 -6.13 1.43
C PHE A 123 9.94 -6.49 0.53
N GLU A 124 11.08 -5.83 0.71
CA GLU A 124 12.28 -6.13 -0.08
C GLU A 124 12.88 -7.50 0.27
N GLU A 125 12.89 -7.85 1.56
CA GLU A 125 13.49 -9.08 2.08
C GLU A 125 12.60 -10.31 1.89
N ALA A 126 11.31 -10.13 1.61
CA ALA A 126 10.36 -11.22 1.43
C ALA A 126 10.86 -12.27 0.41
N ASP A 127 10.79 -13.53 0.82
CA ASP A 127 11.33 -14.68 0.10
C ASP A 127 10.33 -15.86 0.13
N PRO A 128 10.21 -16.66 -0.94
CA PRO A 128 9.31 -17.82 -0.98
C PRO A 128 9.44 -18.77 0.21
N SER A 129 10.64 -18.93 0.77
CA SER A 129 10.87 -19.80 1.93
C SER A 129 10.10 -19.38 3.20
N MET A 130 9.69 -18.11 3.30
CA MET A 130 8.96 -17.56 4.44
C MET A 130 7.44 -17.77 4.33
N VAL A 131 6.94 -18.20 3.16
CA VAL A 131 5.50 -18.33 2.91
C VAL A 131 4.85 -19.37 3.81
N GLN A 132 5.44 -20.56 3.90
CA GLN A 132 4.82 -21.67 4.62
C GLN A 132 4.56 -21.34 6.09
N ASP A 133 5.58 -20.80 6.79
CA ASP A 133 5.48 -20.43 8.20
C ASP A 133 4.53 -19.24 8.41
N THR A 134 4.56 -18.25 7.51
CA THR A 134 3.64 -17.11 7.59
C THR A 134 2.19 -17.53 7.45
N VAL A 135 1.87 -18.35 6.44
CA VAL A 135 0.50 -18.86 6.24
C VAL A 135 0.09 -19.77 7.40
N GLN A 136 0.99 -20.60 7.92
CA GLN A 136 0.73 -21.42 9.10
C GLN A 136 0.39 -20.57 10.32
N TYR A 137 1.11 -19.47 10.55
CA TYR A 137 0.77 -18.53 11.62
C TYR A 137 -0.60 -17.89 11.40
N THR A 138 -0.89 -17.38 10.19
CA THR A 138 -2.18 -16.79 9.87
C THR A 138 -3.33 -17.77 10.16
N CYS A 139 -3.18 -19.05 9.76
CA CYS A 139 -4.14 -20.10 10.08
C CYS A 139 -4.33 -20.32 11.58
N SER A 140 -3.27 -20.16 12.38
CA SER A 140 -3.31 -20.36 13.84
C SER A 140 -4.16 -19.32 14.59
N ILE A 141 -4.43 -18.16 13.98
CA ILE A 141 -5.35 -17.14 14.53
C ILE A 141 -6.75 -17.74 14.76
N GLY A 142 -7.15 -18.71 13.93
CA GLY A 142 -8.46 -19.35 14.01
C GLY A 142 -9.59 -18.45 13.52
N GLY A 143 -10.83 -18.86 13.78
CA GLY A 143 -12.02 -18.18 13.26
C GLY A 143 -12.01 -18.13 11.72
N TYR A 144 -12.16 -16.93 11.15
CA TYR A 144 -12.05 -16.66 9.72
C TYR A 144 -10.80 -17.30 9.09
N PHE A 145 -9.64 -17.19 9.75
CA PHE A 145 -8.38 -17.68 9.21
C PHE A 145 -8.16 -19.18 9.40
N GLY A 146 -8.98 -19.88 10.18
CA GLY A 146 -8.82 -21.34 10.38
C GLY A 146 -8.96 -22.16 9.09
N ARG A 147 -9.56 -21.57 8.05
CA ARG A 147 -9.72 -22.16 6.70
C ARG A 147 -8.87 -21.48 5.64
N PHE A 148 -8.01 -20.54 6.01
CA PHE A 148 -7.13 -19.84 5.09
C PHE A 148 -6.16 -20.81 4.40
N GLN A 149 -5.95 -20.64 3.09
CA GLN A 149 -5.09 -21.52 2.28
C GLN A 149 -3.89 -20.76 1.67
N GLY A 150 -3.65 -19.53 2.10
CA GLY A 150 -2.57 -18.68 1.60
C GLY A 150 -3.01 -17.58 0.63
N GLY A 151 -4.25 -17.62 0.11
CA GLY A 151 -4.77 -16.57 -0.78
C GLY A 151 -3.89 -16.45 -2.03
N ALA A 152 -3.33 -15.27 -2.28
CA ALA A 152 -2.37 -15.07 -3.38
C ALA A 152 -1.11 -15.95 -3.28
N LEU A 153 -0.78 -16.45 -2.08
CA LEU A 153 0.38 -17.29 -1.80
C LEU A 153 0.10 -18.79 -1.99
N GLU A 154 -1.14 -19.20 -2.28
CA GLU A 154 -1.58 -20.61 -2.25
C GLU A 154 -0.64 -21.54 -3.06
N ARG A 155 -0.15 -21.10 -4.23
CA ARG A 155 0.75 -21.91 -5.06
C ARG A 155 2.12 -22.21 -4.43
N LEU A 156 2.51 -21.44 -3.43
CA LEU A 156 3.79 -21.54 -2.71
C LEU A 156 3.64 -22.25 -1.36
N VAL A 157 2.41 -22.66 -1.02
CA VAL A 157 2.08 -23.35 0.23
C VAL A 157 1.97 -24.85 -0.04
N ASP A 158 2.57 -25.68 0.82
CA ASP A 158 2.26 -27.10 0.89
C ASP A 158 1.04 -27.31 1.81
N PRO A 159 -0.15 -27.62 1.27
CA PRO A 159 -1.36 -27.76 2.07
C PRO A 159 -1.32 -28.98 2.99
N THR A 160 -0.47 -29.96 2.73
CA THR A 160 -0.33 -31.16 3.56
C THR A 160 0.41 -30.88 4.87
N GLN A 161 1.21 -29.81 4.90
CA GLN A 161 1.97 -29.38 6.07
C GLN A 161 1.21 -28.38 6.95
N LEU A 162 0.06 -27.86 6.49
CA LEU A 162 -0.75 -26.92 7.26
C LEU A 162 -1.47 -27.63 8.41
N ARG A 163 -1.10 -27.27 9.65
CA ARG A 163 -1.81 -27.65 10.87
C ARG A 163 -2.98 -26.72 11.08
N ARG A 164 -4.20 -27.27 11.07
CA ARG A 164 -5.42 -26.50 11.32
C ARG A 164 -5.75 -26.50 12.80
N PRO A 165 -6.17 -25.36 13.38
CA PRO A 165 -6.72 -25.35 14.72
C PRO A 165 -7.87 -26.35 14.79
N CYS A 166 -7.85 -27.26 15.77
CA CYS A 166 -8.97 -28.15 16.02
C CYS A 166 -10.19 -27.27 16.31
N ALA A 167 -11.35 -27.55 15.70
CA ALA A 167 -12.58 -26.84 16.02
C ALA A 167 -12.83 -26.97 17.52
N ALA A 168 -12.62 -25.90 18.29
CA ALA A 168 -12.99 -25.90 19.69
C ALA A 168 -14.51 -26.15 19.76
N PRO A 169 -14.99 -27.05 20.64
CA PRO A 169 -16.43 -27.21 20.84
C PRO A 169 -17.01 -25.87 21.28
N ALA A 170 -18.13 -25.50 20.67
CA ALA A 170 -18.84 -24.25 20.96
C ALA A 170 -19.50 -24.30 22.35
N SER A 171 -18.73 -24.11 23.42
CA SER A 171 -19.27 -23.81 24.74
C SER A 171 -18.60 -22.58 25.33
N LEU A 172 -19.44 -21.66 25.83
CA LEU A 172 -19.07 -20.38 26.44
C LEU A 172 -18.14 -20.53 27.67
N GLU A 173 -18.06 -21.72 28.25
CA GLU A 173 -17.27 -22.01 29.45
C GLU A 173 -15.76 -22.16 29.17
N ALA A 174 -15.36 -22.55 27.95
CA ALA A 174 -13.94 -22.80 27.60
C ALA A 174 -13.10 -21.52 27.39
N LEU A 175 -13.74 -20.35 27.34
CA LEU A 175 -13.07 -19.05 27.13
C LEU A 175 -12.33 -18.55 28.38
N ALA A 176 -12.68 -19.05 29.57
CA ALA A 176 -12.03 -18.66 30.83
C ALA A 176 -10.70 -19.41 31.08
N ASP A 177 -10.57 -20.65 30.59
CA ASP A 177 -9.45 -21.54 30.92
C ASP A 177 -8.23 -21.36 30.00
N ALA A 178 -8.41 -20.78 28.80
CA ALA A 178 -7.32 -20.57 27.84
C ALA A 178 -6.32 -19.47 28.23
N ALA A 179 -6.58 -18.71 29.31
CA ALA A 179 -5.73 -17.63 29.80
C ALA A 179 -4.48 -18.11 30.57
N HIS A 180 -4.34 -19.41 30.85
CA HIS A 180 -3.31 -19.92 31.77
C HIS A 180 -2.28 -20.88 31.18
N ALA A 181 -2.20 -21.03 29.86
CA ALA A 181 -1.22 -21.92 29.24
C ALA A 181 -0.25 -21.17 28.31
N SER A 182 0.52 -20.25 28.87
CA SER A 182 1.84 -19.90 28.34
C SER A 182 2.88 -20.72 29.10
N ASP A 183 3.65 -21.55 28.40
CA ASP A 183 5.11 -21.58 28.55
C ASP A 183 5.78 -22.66 27.67
N LEU A 184 6.76 -22.16 26.90
CA LEU A 184 8.09 -22.70 26.63
C LEU A 184 8.31 -24.13 26.06
N GLU A 185 9.09 -24.12 24.96
CA GLU A 185 10.21 -25.00 24.53
C GLU A 185 10.04 -25.48 23.07
N HIS A 186 11.03 -25.66 22.18
CA HIS A 186 12.42 -25.24 21.94
C HIS A 186 12.86 -25.91 20.59
N TYR A 187 14.09 -25.64 20.09
CA TYR A 187 14.88 -26.31 18.99
C TYR A 187 14.73 -25.73 17.56
N VAL A 188 15.77 -25.31 16.80
CA VAL A 188 17.18 -25.73 16.49
C VAL A 188 17.33 -26.85 15.43
N ALA A 189 17.78 -26.41 14.24
CA ALA A 189 18.71 -26.99 13.25
C ALA A 189 18.39 -28.25 12.38
N LEU A 190 18.42 -27.99 11.06
CA LEU A 190 19.22 -28.60 9.96
C LEU A 190 19.09 -30.08 9.51
N ASP A 191 19.06 -30.16 8.16
CA ASP A 191 19.68 -31.12 7.20
C ASP A 191 18.89 -32.28 6.53
N ALA A 192 18.79 -32.10 5.20
CA ALA A 192 19.11 -33.00 4.06
C ALA A 192 18.43 -34.38 3.90
N ASP A 193 17.75 -34.63 2.77
CA ASP A 193 18.32 -35.11 1.49
C ASP A 193 17.24 -35.76 0.56
N GLN A 194 17.45 -35.62 -0.76
CA GLN A 194 17.01 -36.40 -1.96
C GLN A 194 15.67 -37.19 -1.96
N GLY A 195 14.81 -37.20 -3.00
CA GLY A 195 14.85 -36.79 -4.40
C GLY A 195 13.84 -37.65 -5.20
N ALA A 196 13.28 -37.14 -6.31
CA ALA A 196 12.86 -37.87 -7.53
C ALA A 196 11.86 -37.05 -8.38
N VAL A 197 11.99 -37.22 -9.69
CA VAL A 197 11.49 -36.37 -10.78
C VAL A 197 10.26 -37.00 -11.44
N HIS A 198 9.27 -36.20 -11.84
CA HIS A 198 8.54 -36.46 -13.09
C HIS A 198 8.00 -35.17 -13.73
N THR A 199 8.38 -34.98 -14.99
CA THR A 199 8.17 -33.80 -15.83
C THR A 199 6.77 -33.70 -16.46
N GLN A 200 6.18 -32.51 -16.45
CA GLN A 200 5.18 -32.06 -17.43
C GLN A 200 5.63 -30.74 -18.06
N ARG A 201 5.69 -30.72 -19.40
CA ARG A 201 5.95 -29.52 -20.20
C ARG A 201 4.68 -28.65 -20.29
N HIS A 202 4.45 -27.90 -19.23
CA HIS A 202 4.03 -26.50 -19.34
C HIS A 202 5.23 -25.68 -18.88
N LEU A 203 5.49 -24.49 -19.46
CA LEU A 203 6.42 -23.56 -18.81
C LEU A 203 5.79 -23.15 -17.47
N ALA A 204 6.02 -23.96 -16.44
CA ALA A 204 5.66 -23.67 -15.07
C ALA A 204 6.44 -22.41 -14.66
N PRO A 205 5.81 -21.39 -14.06
CA PRO A 205 6.58 -20.37 -13.38
C PRO A 205 7.47 -21.10 -12.37
N SER A 206 8.78 -20.85 -12.42
CA SER A 206 9.68 -21.51 -11.47
C SER A 206 9.19 -21.22 -10.06
N THR A 207 9.01 -22.25 -9.24
CA THR A 207 8.72 -22.11 -7.80
C THR A 207 9.76 -21.25 -7.07
N ALA A 208 10.92 -21.04 -7.69
CA ALA A 208 12.00 -20.19 -7.21
C ALA A 208 11.70 -18.67 -7.21
N GLN A 209 10.65 -18.20 -7.90
CA GLN A 209 10.38 -16.77 -8.02
C GLN A 209 8.94 -16.40 -7.65
N MET A 210 8.83 -15.28 -6.94
CA MET A 210 7.59 -14.74 -6.38
C MET A 210 7.06 -13.62 -7.27
N SER A 211 5.74 -13.56 -7.50
CA SER A 211 5.11 -12.44 -8.19
C SER A 211 5.11 -11.17 -7.33
N MET A 212 4.78 -10.01 -7.91
CA MET A 212 4.64 -8.78 -7.12
C MET A 212 3.50 -8.88 -6.10
N GLN A 213 2.39 -9.49 -6.50
CA GLN A 213 1.23 -9.72 -5.63
C GLN A 213 1.60 -10.63 -4.45
N GLU A 214 2.28 -11.75 -4.71
CA GLU A 214 2.73 -12.63 -3.64
C GLU A 214 3.74 -11.96 -2.70
N ARG A 215 4.68 -11.16 -3.22
CA ARG A 215 5.63 -10.41 -2.39
C ARG A 215 4.91 -9.45 -1.46
N ALA A 216 3.97 -8.68 -1.98
CA ALA A 216 3.14 -7.78 -1.19
C ALA A 216 2.33 -8.55 -0.14
N THR A 217 1.60 -9.60 -0.53
CA THR A 217 0.80 -10.39 0.41
C THR A 217 1.64 -11.03 1.51
N LEU A 218 2.81 -11.60 1.17
CA LEU A 218 3.72 -12.17 2.16
C LEU A 218 4.22 -11.10 3.14
N ALA A 219 4.70 -9.96 2.63
CA ALA A 219 5.22 -8.89 3.46
C ALA A 219 4.17 -8.31 4.42
N TRP A 220 2.93 -8.16 3.94
CA TRP A 220 1.81 -7.72 4.77
C TRP A 220 1.48 -8.75 5.85
N LEU A 221 1.37 -10.05 5.52
CA LEU A 221 1.06 -11.06 6.53
C LEU A 221 2.20 -11.23 7.56
N MET A 222 3.47 -11.10 7.14
CA MET A 222 4.62 -11.11 8.04
C MET A 222 4.61 -9.90 8.99
N MET A 223 4.32 -8.71 8.47
CA MET A 223 4.26 -7.49 9.26
C MET A 223 3.06 -7.54 10.24
N ASP A 224 1.91 -8.04 9.80
CA ASP A 224 0.75 -8.23 10.67
C ASP A 224 1.05 -9.24 11.78
N ARG A 225 1.72 -10.36 11.47
CA ARG A 225 2.17 -11.33 12.49
C ARG A 225 3.01 -10.69 13.58
N GLU A 226 3.98 -9.85 13.21
CA GLU A 226 4.81 -9.14 14.18
C GLU A 226 3.96 -8.21 15.07
N ILE A 227 2.99 -7.52 14.46
CA ILE A 227 2.06 -6.66 15.20
C ILE A 227 1.21 -7.48 16.19
N GLN A 228 0.64 -8.61 15.74
CA GLN A 228 -0.19 -9.49 16.57
C GLN A 228 0.57 -10.11 17.75
N GLN A 229 1.87 -10.39 17.57
CA GLN A 229 2.71 -11.00 18.60
C GLN A 229 3.18 -10.01 19.66
N ASN A 230 3.05 -8.71 19.44
CA ASN A 230 3.52 -7.68 20.36
C ASN A 230 2.35 -7.07 21.14
N GLU A 231 2.31 -7.33 22.45
CA GLU A 231 1.24 -6.83 23.33
C GLU A 231 1.18 -5.30 23.40
N ALA A 232 2.27 -4.59 23.09
CA ALA A 232 2.30 -3.13 23.07
C ALA A 232 1.40 -2.51 21.98
N TYR A 233 1.01 -3.29 20.98
CA TYR A 233 0.12 -2.85 19.90
C TYR A 233 -1.32 -3.37 20.06
N ARG A 234 -1.62 -4.02 21.19
CA ARG A 234 -2.96 -4.56 21.45
C ARG A 234 -3.99 -3.42 21.47
N GLY A 235 -4.91 -3.43 20.50
CA GLY A 235 -5.96 -2.43 20.37
C GLY A 235 -5.60 -1.25 19.45
N ALA A 236 -4.39 -1.24 18.88
CA ALA A 236 -4.02 -0.32 17.80
C ALA A 236 -4.12 -1.03 16.45
N GLY A 237 -4.30 -0.25 15.40
CA GLY A 237 -4.33 -0.70 14.03
C GLY A 237 -3.87 0.39 13.07
N SER A 238 -3.75 0.03 11.80
CA SER A 238 -3.45 1.01 10.76
C SER A 238 -3.87 0.51 9.40
N THR A 239 -4.32 1.43 8.56
CA THR A 239 -4.44 1.24 7.12
C THR A 239 -3.06 1.38 6.46
N ALA A 240 -2.93 0.89 5.23
CA ALA A 240 -1.70 0.97 4.48
C ALA A 240 -1.95 1.02 2.98
N SER A 241 -1.80 2.21 2.41
CA SER A 241 -1.74 2.42 0.97
C SER A 241 -0.30 2.62 0.55
N VAL A 242 0.21 1.73 -0.29
CA VAL A 242 1.56 1.82 -0.83
C VAL A 242 1.53 1.95 -2.34
N LEU A 243 2.30 2.89 -2.86
CA LEU A 243 2.55 3.13 -4.27
C LEU A 243 4.00 2.76 -4.59
N LEU A 244 4.16 1.88 -5.57
CA LEU A 244 5.45 1.47 -6.12
C LEU A 244 5.60 2.02 -7.54
N LEU A 245 6.66 2.77 -7.78
CA LEU A 245 6.97 3.37 -9.08
C LEU A 245 8.24 2.76 -9.66
N HIS A 246 8.12 2.11 -10.80
CA HIS A 246 9.22 1.46 -11.51
C HIS A 246 9.33 1.98 -12.94
N SER A 247 10.47 2.60 -13.27
CA SER A 247 10.72 3.17 -14.61
C SER A 247 11.02 2.06 -15.62
N LEU A 248 10.32 2.12 -16.74
CA LEU A 248 10.48 1.19 -17.86
C LEU A 248 11.29 1.80 -19.01
N ASP A 249 11.85 2.99 -18.80
CA ASP A 249 12.65 3.68 -19.80
C ASP A 249 14.01 3.00 -19.97
N VAL A 250 14.53 3.07 -21.20
CA VAL A 250 15.82 2.50 -21.59
C VAL A 250 16.67 3.62 -22.19
N PRO A 251 17.72 4.12 -21.47
CA PRO A 251 18.11 3.77 -20.10
C PRO A 251 17.14 4.31 -19.03
N THR A 252 17.19 3.75 -17.82
CA THR A 252 16.30 4.11 -16.69
C THR A 252 16.34 5.61 -16.37
N ALA A 253 15.16 6.22 -16.34
CA ALA A 253 14.95 7.59 -15.88
C ALA A 253 14.37 7.58 -14.45
N PRO A 254 14.55 8.66 -13.65
CA PRO A 254 13.79 8.80 -12.42
C PRO A 254 12.28 8.87 -12.70
N TRP A 255 11.44 8.42 -11.76
CA TRP A 255 9.99 8.26 -11.96
C TRP A 255 9.32 9.54 -12.48
N TYR A 256 9.68 10.70 -11.94
CA TYR A 256 9.12 12.00 -12.30
C TYR A 256 9.52 12.48 -13.71
N ALA A 257 10.47 11.80 -14.37
CA ALA A 257 10.89 12.10 -15.74
C ALA A 257 10.60 10.94 -16.71
N SER A 258 10.12 9.79 -16.21
CA SER A 258 9.93 8.56 -16.98
C SER A 258 8.81 8.70 -18.01
N GLU A 259 9.03 8.25 -19.24
CA GLU A 259 7.98 8.20 -20.26
C GLU A 259 7.08 6.98 -20.06
N TYR A 260 7.65 5.83 -19.67
CA TYR A 260 6.88 4.65 -19.31
C TYR A 260 7.15 4.27 -17.85
N LEU A 261 6.07 4.09 -17.09
CA LEU A 261 6.15 3.83 -15.66
C LEU A 261 5.20 2.69 -15.30
N ALA A 262 5.72 1.63 -14.69
CA ALA A 262 4.90 0.66 -13.99
C ALA A 262 4.55 1.23 -12.62
N VAL A 263 3.26 1.41 -12.40
CA VAL A 263 2.66 1.89 -11.16
C VAL A 263 1.93 0.73 -10.51
N THR A 264 2.46 0.24 -9.40
CA THR A 264 1.81 -0.80 -8.60
C THR A 264 1.24 -0.20 -7.32
N THR A 265 -0.05 -0.36 -7.11
CA THR A 265 -0.72 -0.02 -5.84
C THR A 265 -0.84 -1.27 -4.99
N VAL A 266 -0.58 -1.14 -3.70
CA VAL A 266 -0.79 -2.16 -2.68
C VAL A 266 -1.67 -1.53 -1.60
N GLN A 267 -2.95 -1.87 -1.63
CA GLN A 267 -4.01 -1.23 -0.85
C GLN A 267 -4.39 -2.08 0.36
N LEU A 268 -4.57 -1.44 1.51
CA LEU A 268 -5.13 -2.03 2.72
C LEU A 268 -5.89 -0.97 3.55
N GLY A 269 -7.20 -0.88 3.41
CA GLY A 269 -8.05 0.03 4.18
C GLY A 269 -8.72 1.05 3.26
N ASP A 270 -8.96 2.25 3.78
CA ASP A 270 -9.70 3.36 3.17
C ASP A 270 -8.83 4.57 2.78
N THR A 271 -7.52 4.54 3.06
CA THR A 271 -6.56 5.46 2.44
C THR A 271 -6.66 5.41 0.91
N ARG A 272 -6.51 6.53 0.22
CA ARG A 272 -6.76 6.64 -1.23
C ARG A 272 -5.51 6.97 -2.02
N LEU A 273 -5.42 6.43 -3.24
CA LEU A 273 -4.47 6.84 -4.27
C LEU A 273 -5.24 7.30 -5.51
N VAL A 274 -5.00 8.53 -5.96
CA VAL A 274 -5.69 9.14 -7.10
C VAL A 274 -4.67 9.64 -8.13
N LEU A 275 -4.90 9.32 -9.40
CA LEU A 275 -4.10 9.74 -10.55
C LEU A 275 -4.77 10.94 -11.24
N CYS A 276 -3.98 11.96 -11.60
CA CYS A 276 -4.46 13.09 -12.39
C CYS A 276 -4.10 12.93 -13.88
N ASP A 277 -5.12 12.89 -14.75
CA ASP A 277 -4.94 12.98 -16.20
C ASP A 277 -4.54 14.42 -16.58
N ALA A 278 -3.39 14.58 -17.23
CA ALA A 278 -2.86 15.88 -17.60
C ALA A 278 -3.60 16.49 -18.80
N GLU A 279 -4.32 15.73 -19.61
CA GLU A 279 -5.07 16.28 -20.75
C GLU A 279 -6.43 16.81 -20.31
N THR A 280 -7.16 16.05 -19.51
CA THR A 280 -8.53 16.36 -19.11
C THR A 280 -8.65 17.05 -17.76
N GLY A 281 -7.64 16.92 -16.89
CA GLY A 281 -7.69 17.34 -15.48
C GLY A 281 -8.55 16.43 -14.60
N GLU A 282 -8.92 15.24 -15.09
CA GLU A 282 -9.80 14.31 -14.36
C GLU A 282 -9.05 13.53 -13.29
N ALA A 283 -9.69 13.37 -12.13
CA ALA A 283 -9.26 12.49 -11.06
C ALA A 283 -9.65 11.04 -11.36
N ILE A 284 -8.67 10.15 -11.38
CA ILE A 284 -8.84 8.71 -11.65
C ILE A 284 -8.41 7.95 -10.39
N PRO A 285 -9.34 7.31 -9.65
CA PRO A 285 -8.97 6.51 -8.48
C PRO A 285 -8.16 5.27 -8.90
N LEU A 286 -7.04 5.04 -8.22
CA LEU A 286 -6.16 3.87 -8.41
C LEU A 286 -6.41 2.76 -7.37
N THR A 287 -7.17 3.06 -6.31
CA THR A 287 -7.47 2.13 -5.23
C THR A 287 -8.96 2.09 -4.95
N ARG A 288 -9.41 0.97 -4.36
CA ARG A 288 -10.77 0.79 -3.87
C ARG A 288 -10.76 0.78 -2.36
N LEU A 289 -11.83 1.29 -1.77
CA LEU A 289 -11.96 1.37 -0.31
C LEU A 289 -12.38 0.01 0.23
N HIS A 290 -11.68 -0.44 1.27
CA HIS A 290 -12.04 -1.66 1.97
C HIS A 290 -13.10 -1.40 3.04
N HIS A 291 -14.27 -0.94 2.61
CA HIS A 291 -15.42 -0.62 3.46
C HIS A 291 -16.47 -1.74 3.45
N PRO A 292 -17.26 -1.97 4.51
CA PRO A 292 -18.34 -2.97 4.53
C PRO A 292 -19.38 -2.83 3.41
N ASP A 293 -19.55 -1.61 2.89
CA ASP A 293 -20.46 -1.32 1.76
C ASP A 293 -19.88 -1.68 0.39
N ASP A 294 -18.57 -1.92 0.30
CA ASP A 294 -17.97 -2.39 -0.95
C ASP A 294 -18.49 -3.80 -1.26
N PRO A 295 -19.04 -4.06 -2.46
CA PRO A 295 -19.64 -5.36 -2.78
C PRO A 295 -18.68 -6.54 -2.64
N ILE A 296 -17.38 -6.35 -2.90
CA ILE A 296 -16.39 -7.44 -2.83
C ILE A 296 -16.08 -7.75 -1.37
N GLU A 297 -15.94 -6.73 -0.52
CA GLU A 297 -15.73 -6.95 0.91
C GLU A 297 -16.98 -7.49 1.60
N SER A 298 -18.16 -6.99 1.24
CA SER A 298 -19.44 -7.49 1.71
C SER A 298 -19.64 -8.97 1.35
N ASP A 299 -19.35 -9.36 0.10
CA ASP A 299 -19.38 -10.76 -0.35
C ASP A 299 -18.36 -11.62 0.40
N ARG A 300 -17.13 -11.11 0.59
CA ARG A 300 -16.06 -11.81 1.30
C ARG A 300 -16.45 -12.13 2.74
N LEU A 301 -17.01 -11.15 3.45
CA LEU A 301 -17.43 -11.29 4.84
C LEU A 301 -18.68 -12.17 4.98
N SER A 302 -19.66 -12.00 4.08
CA SER A 302 -20.91 -12.77 4.07
C SER A 302 -20.67 -14.27 3.87
N ARG A 303 -19.75 -14.65 2.98
CA ARG A 303 -19.41 -16.07 2.72
C ARG A 303 -18.82 -16.80 3.93
N GLN A 304 -18.30 -16.05 4.92
CA GLN A 304 -17.64 -16.61 6.10
C GLN A 304 -18.46 -16.41 7.38
N GLY A 305 -19.70 -15.92 7.28
CA GLY A 305 -20.60 -15.73 8.41
C GLY A 305 -20.25 -14.54 9.32
N ALA A 306 -19.41 -13.63 8.84
CA ALA A 306 -19.10 -12.39 9.54
C ALA A 306 -20.24 -11.38 9.34
N GLY A 307 -20.86 -10.93 10.43
CA GLY A 307 -21.97 -10.00 10.37
C GLY A 307 -21.52 -8.56 10.16
N VAL A 308 -22.08 -7.89 9.15
CA VAL A 308 -22.06 -6.42 9.02
C VAL A 308 -23.27 -5.90 9.79
N LEU A 309 -23.05 -4.93 10.68
CA LEU A 309 -24.10 -4.27 11.45
C LEU A 309 -24.13 -2.80 11.06
N THR A 310 -25.31 -2.29 10.73
CA THR A 310 -25.52 -0.86 10.48
C THR A 310 -25.70 -0.15 11.81
N ASP A 311 -24.93 0.91 12.06
CA ASP A 311 -25.08 1.74 13.25
C ASP A 311 -26.41 2.55 13.19
N SER A 312 -26.79 3.12 14.33
CA SER A 312 -27.97 3.96 14.56
C SER A 312 -28.02 5.22 13.66
N PHE A 313 -26.89 5.59 13.03
CA PHE A 313 -26.78 6.68 12.06
C PHE A 313 -26.88 6.22 10.59
N GLY A 314 -27.08 4.92 10.33
CA GLY A 314 -27.23 4.39 8.98
C GLY A 314 -25.90 4.03 8.28
N GLU A 315 -24.77 4.16 8.95
CA GLU A 315 -23.44 3.79 8.44
C GLU A 315 -23.15 2.31 8.69
N SER A 316 -22.69 1.60 7.67
CA SER A 316 -22.30 0.19 7.80
C SER A 316 -20.95 0.06 8.47
N ARG A 317 -20.91 -0.54 9.66
CA ARG A 317 -19.66 -0.79 10.38
C ARG A 317 -19.39 -2.28 10.51
N PHE A 318 -18.13 -2.66 10.29
CA PHE A 318 -17.69 -4.03 10.53
C PHE A 318 -17.73 -4.31 12.04
N LEU A 319 -18.41 -5.39 12.44
CA LEU A 319 -18.72 -5.70 13.84
C LEU A 319 -19.40 -4.55 14.61
N GLY A 320 -20.08 -3.64 13.89
CA GLY A 320 -20.77 -2.49 14.49
C GLY A 320 -19.86 -1.38 15.04
N THR A 321 -18.54 -1.48 14.89
CA THR A 321 -17.59 -0.52 15.47
C THR A 321 -16.51 -0.05 14.51
N LEU A 322 -16.01 -0.92 13.63
CA LEU A 322 -14.88 -0.64 12.75
C LEU A 322 -15.35 -0.13 11.39
N ALA A 323 -14.73 0.95 10.89
CA ALA A 323 -15.00 1.47 9.55
C ALA A 323 -14.38 0.59 8.45
N ASN A 324 -13.21 0.01 8.73
CA ASN A 324 -12.45 -0.79 7.77
C ASN A 324 -12.75 -2.30 7.87
N THR A 325 -12.64 -3.00 6.74
CA THR A 325 -12.73 -4.47 6.65
C THR A 325 -11.37 -5.15 6.48
N ARG A 326 -10.33 -4.34 6.22
CA ARG A 326 -8.93 -4.75 6.13
C ARG A 326 -8.04 -3.74 6.83
N SER A 327 -7.11 -4.22 7.65
CA SER A 327 -6.16 -3.40 8.41
C SER A 327 -5.01 -4.26 8.93
N PHE A 328 -3.92 -3.59 9.30
CA PHE A 328 -2.92 -4.12 10.21
C PHE A 328 -3.38 -3.99 11.65
N GLY A 329 -2.99 -4.91 12.53
CA GLY A 329 -3.35 -4.83 13.95
C GLY A 329 -4.78 -5.29 14.19
N ASP A 330 -5.60 -4.54 14.91
CA ASP A 330 -7.01 -4.88 15.17
C ASP A 330 -7.21 -6.34 15.63
N THR A 331 -6.34 -6.80 16.53
CA THR A 331 -6.21 -8.22 16.93
C THR A 331 -7.52 -8.90 17.24
N GLN A 332 -8.43 -8.18 17.91
CA GLN A 332 -9.72 -8.73 18.31
C GLN A 332 -10.64 -9.02 17.12
N ALA A 333 -10.53 -8.24 16.03
CA ALA A 333 -11.36 -8.35 14.83
C ALA A 333 -10.84 -9.39 13.82
N LYS A 334 -9.56 -9.79 13.89
CA LYS A 334 -8.94 -10.74 12.94
C LYS A 334 -9.68 -12.07 12.88
N ARG A 335 -10.08 -12.62 14.02
CA ARG A 335 -10.84 -13.89 14.09
C ARG A 335 -12.20 -13.81 13.40
N TYR A 336 -12.74 -12.61 13.20
CA TYR A 336 -14.04 -12.39 12.59
C TYR A 336 -13.97 -11.98 11.12
N GLY A 337 -12.77 -11.79 10.55
CA GLY A 337 -12.61 -11.50 9.12
C GLY A 337 -11.93 -10.19 8.77
N MET A 338 -11.45 -9.43 9.77
CA MET A 338 -10.46 -8.38 9.50
C MET A 338 -9.20 -9.04 8.93
N THR A 339 -8.73 -8.60 7.76
CA THR A 339 -7.56 -9.21 7.11
C THR A 339 -6.48 -8.19 6.79
N ALA A 340 -5.22 -8.62 6.89
CA ALA A 340 -4.06 -7.87 6.42
C ALA A 340 -3.69 -8.23 4.97
N GLU A 341 -4.48 -9.04 4.26
CA GLU A 341 -4.24 -9.32 2.85
C GLU A 341 -4.48 -8.06 1.99
N PRO A 342 -3.46 -7.54 1.31
CA PRO A 342 -3.61 -6.35 0.50
C PRO A 342 -4.26 -6.66 -0.85
N GLU A 343 -4.89 -5.66 -1.44
CA GLU A 343 -5.23 -5.66 -2.86
C GLU A 343 -4.07 -5.08 -3.66
N VAL A 344 -3.61 -5.79 -4.69
CA VAL A 344 -2.47 -5.38 -5.52
C VAL A 344 -2.92 -5.17 -6.95
N GLN A 345 -2.69 -3.97 -7.49
CA GLN A 345 -2.97 -3.67 -8.89
C GLN A 345 -1.76 -3.04 -9.54
N THR A 346 -1.48 -3.38 -10.80
CA THR A 346 -0.39 -2.76 -11.58
C THR A 346 -0.93 -2.15 -12.86
N HIS A 347 -0.59 -0.89 -13.09
CA HIS A 347 -0.90 -0.15 -14.30
C HIS A 347 0.39 0.31 -14.97
N ILE A 348 0.45 0.17 -16.29
CA ILE A 348 1.55 0.76 -17.07
C ILE A 348 1.06 2.09 -17.63
N LEU A 349 1.69 3.16 -17.16
CA LEU A 349 1.35 4.52 -17.53
C LEU A 349 2.34 5.07 -18.54
N GLN A 350 1.81 5.84 -19.49
CA GLN A 350 2.62 6.77 -20.25
C GLN A 350 2.74 8.07 -19.43
N GLY A 351 3.89 8.30 -18.81
CA GLY A 351 4.10 9.37 -17.84
C GLY A 351 3.83 10.78 -18.36
N SER A 352 3.99 11.02 -19.67
CA SER A 352 3.67 12.32 -20.29
C SER A 352 2.17 12.64 -20.32
N ARG A 353 1.30 11.63 -20.21
CA ARG A 353 -0.16 11.78 -20.16
C ARG A 353 -0.68 12.18 -18.78
N PHE A 354 0.06 11.89 -17.72
CA PHE A 354 -0.41 12.07 -16.35
C PHE A 354 0.44 13.08 -15.59
N ALA A 355 -0.20 13.89 -14.74
CA ALA A 355 0.49 14.99 -14.07
C ALA A 355 1.11 14.59 -12.73
N PHE A 356 0.35 13.89 -11.90
CA PHE A 356 0.78 13.42 -10.59
C PHE A 356 -0.11 12.30 -10.07
N ILE A 357 0.36 11.63 -9.03
CA ILE A 357 -0.43 10.75 -8.17
C ILE A 357 -0.49 11.40 -6.78
N ALA A 358 -1.68 11.45 -6.20
CA ALA A 358 -1.90 11.88 -4.82
C ALA A 358 -2.26 10.69 -3.94
N GLY A 359 -1.63 10.56 -2.78
CA GLY A 359 -1.99 9.59 -1.75
C GLY A 359 -2.41 10.27 -0.47
N PHE A 360 -3.55 9.90 0.11
CA PHE A 360 -4.08 10.60 1.27
C PHE A 360 -4.92 9.71 2.20
N SER A 361 -5.02 10.13 3.47
CA SER A 361 -5.91 9.54 4.49
C SER A 361 -7.35 10.06 4.42
N ASP A 362 -8.24 9.36 5.12
CA ASP A 362 -9.65 9.69 5.29
C ASP A 362 -9.89 11.10 5.83
N GLY A 363 -9.02 11.62 6.71
CA GLY A 363 -9.09 13.01 7.17
C GLY A 363 -9.09 14.07 6.05
N ILE A 364 -8.61 13.72 4.86
CA ILE A 364 -8.80 14.51 3.63
C ILE A 364 -9.98 13.98 2.81
N GLY A 365 -10.06 12.66 2.61
CA GLY A 365 -11.08 12.01 1.77
C GLY A 365 -12.53 12.19 2.22
N ASP A 366 -12.75 12.54 3.49
CA ASP A 366 -14.06 12.77 4.10
C ASP A 366 -14.58 14.19 3.87
N VAL A 367 -13.67 15.17 3.80
CA VAL A 367 -14.04 16.58 3.62
C VAL A 367 -13.98 17.02 2.17
N MET A 368 -13.14 16.40 1.33
CA MET A 368 -13.01 16.80 -0.07
C MET A 368 -13.11 15.61 -1.03
N THR A 369 -13.67 15.88 -2.21
CA THR A 369 -13.74 14.89 -3.29
C THR A 369 -12.40 14.77 -4.02
N ASP A 370 -12.16 13.61 -4.63
CA ASP A 370 -10.96 13.34 -5.43
C ASP A 370 -10.74 14.40 -6.52
N GLN A 371 -11.82 14.88 -7.15
CA GLN A 371 -11.76 15.92 -8.18
C GLN A 371 -11.41 17.29 -7.60
N GLU A 372 -11.96 17.67 -6.45
CA GLU A 372 -11.59 18.92 -5.77
C GLU A 372 -10.11 18.92 -5.37
N LEU A 373 -9.59 17.77 -4.91
CA LEU A 373 -8.18 17.58 -4.57
C LEU A 373 -7.27 17.80 -5.79
N VAL A 374 -7.62 17.19 -6.93
CA VAL A 374 -6.86 17.31 -8.18
C VAL A 374 -6.87 18.74 -8.70
N ASP A 375 -8.03 19.39 -8.68
CA ASP A 375 -8.18 20.78 -9.12
C ASP A 375 -7.45 21.77 -8.20
N GLU A 376 -7.37 21.50 -6.89
CA GLU A 376 -6.53 22.30 -5.98
C GLU A 376 -5.05 22.21 -6.34
N CYS A 377 -4.54 21.02 -6.70
CA CYS A 377 -3.14 20.83 -7.10
C CYS A 377 -2.78 21.59 -8.38
N ARG A 378 -3.76 21.81 -9.26
CA ARG A 378 -3.56 22.24 -10.66
C ARG A 378 -2.60 23.41 -10.86
N TYR A 379 -2.70 24.43 -10.01
CA TYR A 379 -1.93 25.68 -10.14
C TYR A 379 -0.68 25.72 -9.26
N ALA A 380 -0.32 24.61 -8.60
CA ALA A 380 0.88 24.57 -7.79
C ALA A 380 2.13 24.49 -8.67
N SER A 381 3.10 25.36 -8.37
CA SER A 381 4.39 25.37 -9.07
C SER A 381 5.29 24.19 -8.66
N HIS A 382 5.13 23.72 -7.42
CA HIS A 382 5.93 22.66 -6.82
C HIS A 382 5.02 21.65 -6.10
N PRO A 383 5.34 20.35 -6.10
CA PRO A 383 4.56 19.32 -5.41
C PRO A 383 4.34 19.62 -3.92
N GLN A 384 5.36 20.14 -3.23
CA GLN A 384 5.23 20.58 -1.83
C GLN A 384 4.15 21.66 -1.64
N GLN A 385 4.11 22.64 -2.53
CA GLN A 385 3.07 23.67 -2.52
C GLN A 385 1.69 23.08 -2.79
N ALA A 386 1.58 22.05 -3.64
CA ALA A 386 0.31 21.36 -3.86
C ALA A 386 -0.18 20.66 -2.59
N ALA A 387 0.70 19.92 -1.92
CA ALA A 387 0.40 19.24 -0.65
C ALA A 387 -0.08 20.23 0.43
N GLU A 388 0.61 21.36 0.60
CA GLU A 388 0.23 22.42 1.55
C GLU A 388 -1.10 23.08 1.19
N ARG A 389 -1.39 23.28 -0.10
CA ARG A 389 -2.67 23.85 -0.56
C ARG A 389 -3.85 22.90 -0.32
N ILE A 390 -3.66 21.60 -0.58
CA ILE A 390 -4.68 20.59 -0.26
C ILE A 390 -4.93 20.57 1.24
N MET A 391 -3.86 20.48 2.04
CA MET A 391 -3.98 20.41 3.50
C MET A 391 -4.74 21.62 4.04
N LYS A 392 -4.35 22.83 3.61
CA LYS A 392 -5.04 24.05 4.00
C LYS A 392 -6.51 24.04 3.57
N TYR A 393 -6.81 23.53 2.37
CA TYR A 393 -8.19 23.46 1.91
C TYR A 393 -9.02 22.45 2.74
N ALA A 394 -8.45 21.31 3.15
CA ALA A 394 -9.10 20.38 4.07
C ALA A 394 -9.37 21.04 5.44
N GLU A 395 -8.41 21.77 5.99
CA GLU A 395 -8.57 22.53 7.24
C GLU A 395 -9.62 23.65 7.12
N ASP A 396 -9.69 24.32 5.97
CA ASP A 396 -10.71 25.34 5.67
C ASP A 396 -12.12 24.73 5.57
N LEU A 397 -12.23 23.44 5.19
CA LEU A 397 -13.48 22.69 5.18
C LEU A 397 -13.86 22.12 6.55
N GLY A 398 -12.95 22.19 7.53
CA GLY A 398 -13.17 21.70 8.88
C GLY A 398 -12.82 20.22 9.07
N ALA A 399 -11.72 19.75 8.46
CA ALA A 399 -11.16 18.45 8.79
C ALA A 399 -10.81 18.36 10.29
N GLU A 400 -11.42 17.40 10.98
CA GLU A 400 -11.23 17.19 12.42
C GLU A 400 -10.23 16.05 12.70
N ASP A 401 -10.10 15.08 11.78
CA ASP A 401 -9.20 13.94 11.93
C ASP A 401 -7.74 14.25 11.54
N ASN A 402 -6.85 13.29 11.81
CA ASN A 402 -5.52 13.24 11.24
C ASN A 402 -5.61 13.24 9.72
N ALA A 403 -4.84 14.13 9.10
CA ALA A 403 -4.83 14.30 7.67
C ALA A 403 -3.40 14.17 7.16
N THR A 404 -3.20 13.31 6.16
CA THR A 404 -1.92 13.09 5.48
C THR A 404 -2.12 13.19 3.98
N ILE A 405 -1.20 13.87 3.29
CA ILE A 405 -1.16 13.97 1.84
C ILE A 405 0.25 13.78 1.32
N LEU A 406 0.38 12.95 0.28
CA LEU A 406 1.55 12.77 -0.56
C LEU A 406 1.19 13.24 -1.98
N CYS A 407 1.94 14.18 -2.54
CA CYS A 407 1.81 14.65 -3.91
C CYS A 407 3.04 14.23 -4.71
N ILE A 408 2.87 13.26 -5.60
CA ILE A 408 3.96 12.56 -6.28
C ILE A 408 3.95 12.97 -7.76
N PRO A 409 4.90 13.83 -8.20
CA PRO A 409 4.90 14.32 -9.56
C PRO A 409 5.23 13.21 -10.56
N LEU A 410 4.57 13.25 -11.70
CA LEU A 410 4.90 12.48 -12.89
C LEU A 410 5.45 13.41 -13.98
N ARG A 411 5.84 12.84 -15.11
CA ARG A 411 6.44 13.59 -16.23
C ARG A 411 5.52 14.69 -16.77
N GLY A 412 4.21 14.55 -16.67
CA GLY A 412 3.23 15.57 -17.05
C GLY A 412 2.99 16.67 -16.01
N TRP A 413 3.76 16.75 -14.92
CA TRP A 413 3.59 17.80 -13.90
C TRP A 413 3.61 19.20 -14.53
N GLY A 414 2.70 20.07 -14.09
CA GLY A 414 2.57 21.43 -14.62
C GLY A 414 2.01 21.53 -16.04
N ALA A 415 1.65 20.41 -16.67
CA ALA A 415 1.05 20.36 -18.01
C ALA A 415 -0.45 20.01 -17.98
N ILE A 416 -1.13 20.21 -16.84
CA ILE A 416 -2.55 19.92 -16.70
C ILE A 416 -3.37 20.88 -17.57
N ARG A 417 -4.13 20.29 -18.50
CA ARG A 417 -5.07 20.88 -19.44
C ARG A 417 -6.50 20.49 -19.03
N GLY A 418 -7.50 20.92 -19.77
CA GLY A 418 -8.91 20.77 -19.39
C GLY A 418 -9.40 21.86 -18.43
N GLU A 419 -10.70 21.84 -18.14
CA GLU A 419 -11.36 22.84 -17.29
C GLU A 419 -11.24 22.48 -15.81
N ASP A 420 -11.11 23.49 -14.96
CA ASP A 420 -11.21 23.35 -13.50
C ASP A 420 -12.69 23.19 -13.13
N ARG A 421 -13.11 21.93 -12.94
CA ARG A 421 -14.53 21.58 -12.81
C ARG A 421 -15.11 22.01 -11.46
N THR A 422 -14.26 22.16 -10.46
CA THR A 422 -14.68 22.40 -9.08
C THR A 422 -14.41 23.83 -8.61
N ALA A 423 -13.85 24.73 -9.43
CA ALA A 423 -13.51 26.10 -9.04
C ALA A 423 -14.64 26.86 -8.32
N LEU A 424 -15.86 26.84 -8.88
CA LEU A 424 -17.02 27.51 -8.28
C LEU A 424 -17.45 26.83 -6.97
N GLN A 425 -17.55 25.50 -6.98
CA GLN A 425 -17.90 24.71 -5.79
C GLN A 425 -16.91 24.97 -4.65
N ARG A 426 -15.61 24.92 -4.93
CA ARG A 426 -14.56 25.16 -3.92
C ARG A 426 -14.65 26.57 -3.35
N ARG A 427 -14.89 27.58 -4.20
CA ARG A 427 -15.08 28.97 -3.77
C ARG A 427 -16.30 29.12 -2.85
N ASP A 428 -17.44 28.55 -3.23
CA ASP A 428 -18.67 28.64 -2.45
C ASP A 428 -18.55 27.92 -1.10
N ARG A 429 -17.90 26.74 -1.08
CA ARG A 429 -17.64 26.00 0.15
C ARG A 429 -16.77 26.79 1.13
N ARG A 430 -15.69 27.44 0.65
CA ARG A 430 -14.85 28.32 1.50
C ARG A 430 -15.65 29.47 2.12
N LEU A 431 -16.45 30.17 1.31
CA LEU A 431 -17.28 31.28 1.77
C LEU A 431 -18.32 30.83 2.81
N ASN A 432 -18.93 29.67 2.60
CA ASN A 432 -19.91 29.14 3.54
C ASN A 432 -19.27 28.78 4.89
N THR A 433 -18.09 28.14 4.90
CA THR A 433 -17.39 27.85 6.16
C THR A 433 -17.02 29.13 6.92
N ASP A 434 -16.58 30.17 6.21
CA ASP A 434 -16.26 31.47 6.82
C ASP A 434 -17.49 32.13 7.49
N ILE A 435 -18.68 31.98 6.91
CA ILE A 435 -19.93 32.47 7.51
C ILE A 435 -20.23 31.73 8.83
N TYR A 436 -20.05 30.41 8.87
CA TYR A 436 -20.28 29.62 10.09
C TYR A 436 -19.20 29.88 11.17
N ARG A 437 -17.93 30.03 10.79
CA ARG A 437 -16.84 30.43 11.71
C ARG A 437 -17.07 31.83 12.28
N ASN A 438 -17.44 32.80 11.44
CA ASN A 438 -17.73 34.16 11.89
C ASN A 438 -18.97 34.25 12.80
N ARG A 439 -20.01 33.43 12.56
CA ARG A 439 -21.17 33.36 13.45
C ARG A 439 -20.84 32.75 14.81
N ARG A 440 -19.94 31.75 14.89
CA ARG A 440 -19.46 31.22 16.19
C ARG A 440 -18.66 32.27 16.98
N ASN A 441 -17.85 33.08 16.30
CA ASN A 441 -17.04 34.12 16.95
C ASN A 441 -17.83 35.37 17.36
N LEU A 442 -19.03 35.60 16.80
CA LEU A 442 -19.95 36.68 17.17
C LEU A 442 -20.92 36.31 18.31
N CYS A 443 -20.94 35.04 18.73
CA CYS A 443 -21.77 34.52 19.83
C CYS A 443 -20.96 34.21 21.10
N LEU A 444 -19.67 34.55 21.13
CA LEU A 444 -18.84 34.69 22.32
C LEU A 444 -18.68 36.18 22.62
#